data_AF-A0A953XX07-F1
#
_entry.id   AF-A0A953XX07-F1
#
_cell.length_a   1.000
_cell.length_b   1.000
_cell.length_c   1.000
_cell.angle_alpha   90.00
_cell.angle_beta   90.00
_cell.angle_gamma   90.00
#
_symmetry.space_group_name_H-M   'P 1'
#
loop_
_entity.id
_entity.type
_entity.pdbx_description
1 polymer ?
#
loop_
_entity_poly.entity_id
_entity_poly.type
_entity_poly.pdbx_seq_one_letter_code
_entity_poly.pdbx_strand_id
1 'polypeptide(L)'
;GDMLASLPTWREVTELLRRIEFIPVFRPGHTSEVFQTLKGKFPEGVIENLKANVVRMPLLPISSTSIRESAAAGESIRQQVPPGVEAYIRANRLYTGGNQ
;
A
#
# COMPACT_ATOMS: atom_id res chain seq x y z
N GLY A 1 -0.46 3.15 5.80
CA GLY A 1 -0.06 4.25 6.69
C GLY A 1 1.39 4.65 6.50
N ASP A 2 2.29 3.72 6.18
CA ASP A 2 3.72 4.04 5.95
C ASP A 2 3.98 4.96 4.73
N MET A 3 3.34 4.69 3.59
CA MET A 3 3.46 5.50 2.37
C MET A 3 3.03 6.97 2.53
N LEU A 4 2.14 7.28 3.48
CA LEU A 4 1.71 8.65 3.70
C LEU A 4 2.82 9.48 4.36
N ALA A 5 3.61 8.88 5.26
CA ALA A 5 4.73 9.56 5.91
C ALA A 5 5.85 9.93 4.93
N SER A 6 6.03 9.15 3.87
CA SER A 6 7.00 9.40 2.80
C SER A 6 6.48 10.34 1.71
N LEU A 7 5.20 10.72 1.72
CA LEU A 7 4.60 11.61 0.71
C LEU A 7 5.45 12.88 0.44
N PRO A 8 6.00 13.59 1.44
CA PRO A 8 6.86 14.76 1.22
C PRO A 8 8.12 14.49 0.40
N THR A 9 8.58 13.25 0.32
CA THR A 9 9.79 12.87 -0.43
C THR A 9 9.48 12.47 -1.88
N TRP A 10 8.20 12.49 -2.28
CA TRP A 10 7.81 12.11 -3.63
C TRP A 10 8.24 13.19 -4.63
N ARG A 11 8.67 12.75 -5.82
CA ARG A 11 9.05 13.66 -6.90
C ARG A 11 7.85 14.52 -7.28
N GLU A 12 8.05 15.84 -7.26
CA GLU A 12 7.03 16.84 -7.62
C GLU A 12 5.74 16.73 -6.79
N VAL A 13 5.84 16.37 -5.52
CA VAL A 13 4.66 16.17 -4.65
C VAL A 13 3.71 17.36 -4.61
N THR A 14 4.23 18.59 -4.63
CA THR A 14 3.38 19.81 -4.66
C THR A 14 2.54 19.89 -5.92
N GLU A 15 3.05 19.45 -7.07
CA GLU A 15 2.29 19.45 -8.32
C GLU A 15 1.25 18.33 -8.33
N LEU A 16 1.62 17.15 -7.81
CA LEU A 16 0.66 16.07 -7.62
C LEU A 16 -0.51 16.51 -6.74
N LEU A 17 -0.23 17.17 -5.61
CA LEU A 17 -1.25 17.69 -4.69
C LEU A 17 -2.19 18.73 -5.33
N ARG A 18 -1.78 19.37 -6.43
CA ARG A 18 -2.64 20.29 -7.20
C ARG A 18 -3.44 19.61 -8.30
N ARG A 19 -2.92 18.53 -8.87
CA ARG A 19 -3.50 17.87 -10.06
C ARG A 19 -4.43 16.72 -9.74
N ILE A 20 -4.23 16.06 -8.61
CA ILE A 20 -4.97 14.85 -8.26
C ILE A 20 -5.47 14.90 -6.82
N GLU A 21 -6.53 14.16 -6.57
CA GLU A 21 -7.03 13.92 -5.24
C GLU A 21 -6.28 12.75 -4.60
N PHE A 22 -5.76 12.97 -3.39
CA PHE A 22 -5.12 11.92 -2.61
C PHE A 22 -6.14 11.28 -1.67
N ILE A 23 -6.20 9.96 -1.68
CA ILE A 23 -7.07 9.16 -0.80
C ILE A 23 -6.17 8.28 0.09
N PRO A 24 -5.80 8.74 1.29
CA PRO A 24 -4.98 7.93 2.18
C PRO A 24 -5.76 6.72 2.69
N VAL A 25 -5.19 5.54 2.52
CA VAL A 25 -5.84 4.28 2.91
C VAL A 25 -5.22 3.74 4.20
N PHE A 26 -6.06 3.57 5.23
CA PHE A 26 -5.64 3.13 6.57
C PHE A 26 -6.02 1.68 6.80
N ARG A 27 -5.01 0.81 6.95
CA ARG A 27 -5.16 -0.57 7.42
C ARG A 27 -5.22 -0.58 8.95
N PRO A 28 -5.94 -1.51 9.58
CA PRO A 28 -5.92 -1.67 11.03
C PRO A 28 -4.49 -1.74 11.58
N GLY A 29 -4.27 -1.09 12.73
CA GLY A 29 -2.93 -0.89 13.31
C GLY A 29 -2.19 0.37 12.84
N HIS A 30 -2.71 1.12 11.86
CA HIS A 30 -2.19 2.44 11.51
C HIS A 30 -3.05 3.56 12.10
N THR A 31 -2.40 4.58 12.67
CA THR A 31 -3.03 5.67 13.40
C THR A 31 -3.00 6.98 12.60
N SER A 32 -3.85 7.94 13.00
CA SER A 32 -3.83 9.31 12.51
C SER A 32 -2.59 10.10 12.95
N GLU A 33 -1.73 9.53 13.78
CA GLU A 33 -0.48 10.18 14.22
C GLU A 33 0.47 10.42 13.05
N VAL A 34 0.34 9.65 11.96
CA VAL A 34 1.10 9.87 10.73
C VAL A 34 0.94 11.30 10.18
N PHE A 35 -0.20 11.96 10.39
CA PHE A 35 -0.41 13.34 9.95
C PHE A 35 0.48 14.34 10.71
N GLN A 36 0.93 13.99 11.92
CA GLN A 36 1.90 14.81 12.66
C GLN A 36 3.24 14.86 11.93
N THR A 37 3.64 13.78 11.25
CA THR A 37 4.90 13.72 10.47
C THR A 37 4.88 14.61 9.23
N LEU A 38 3.69 15.11 8.84
CA LEU A 38 3.48 16.00 7.70
C LEU A 38 3.45 17.47 8.10
N LYS A 39 3.31 17.79 9.39
CA LYS A 39 3.33 19.17 9.87
C LYS A 39 4.66 19.83 9.53
N GLY A 40 4.60 21.06 9.04
CA GLY A 40 5.76 21.81 8.56
C GLY A 40 6.32 21.36 7.20
N LYS A 41 5.82 20.25 6.64
CA LYS A 41 6.18 19.80 5.28
C LYS A 41 5.13 20.18 4.23
N PHE A 42 3.88 20.32 4.66
CA PHE A 42 2.78 20.79 3.82
C PHE A 42 1.99 21.92 4.50
N PRO A 43 1.32 22.79 3.72
CA PRO A 43 0.34 23.73 4.26
C PRO A 43 -0.77 23.01 5.03
N GLU A 44 -1.33 23.67 6.05
CA GLU A 44 -2.35 23.07 6.90
C GLU A 44 -3.59 22.62 6.11
N GLY A 45 -4.03 23.42 5.12
CA GLY A 45 -5.15 23.04 4.25
C GLY A 45 -4.94 21.75 3.46
N VAL A 46 -3.69 21.44 3.06
CA VAL A 46 -3.36 20.15 2.42
C VAL A 46 -3.50 19.02 3.41
N ILE A 47 -2.99 19.19 4.63
CA ILE A 47 -3.07 18.17 5.68
C ILE A 47 -4.53 17.90 6.05
N GLU A 48 -5.37 18.93 6.16
CA GLU A 48 -6.81 18.78 6.42
C GLU A 48 -7.54 18.08 5.27
N ASN A 49 -7.22 18.41 4.01
CA ASN A 49 -7.78 17.70 2.86
C ASN A 49 -7.41 16.20 2.88
N LEU A 50 -6.14 15.86 3.16
CA LEU A 50 -5.71 14.47 3.28
C LEU A 50 -6.43 13.74 4.41
N LYS A 51 -6.69 14.40 5.55
CA LYS A 51 -7.45 13.81 6.67
C LYS A 51 -8.91 13.55 6.30
N ALA A 52 -9.55 14.49 5.59
CA ALA A 52 -10.94 14.38 5.18
C ALA A 52 -11.17 13.21 4.22
N ASN A 53 -10.17 12.89 3.39
CA ASN A 53 -10.25 11.85 2.37
C ASN A 53 -9.72 10.48 2.82
N VAL A 54 -9.55 10.25 4.13
CA VAL A 54 -9.07 8.95 4.63
C VAL A 54 -10.12 7.86 4.43
N VAL A 55 -9.71 6.76 3.79
CA VAL A 55 -10.50 5.54 3.69
C VAL A 55 -9.95 4.49 4.65
N ARG A 56 -10.82 3.95 5.50
CA ARG A 56 -10.47 2.85 6.42
C ARG A 56 -10.75 1.51 5.75
N MET A 57 -9.73 0.68 5.65
CA MET A 57 -9.87 -0.69 5.17
C MET A 57 -10.20 -1.65 6.32
N PRO A 58 -10.95 -2.73 6.04
CA PRO A 58 -11.09 -3.84 6.97
C PRO A 58 -9.74 -4.55 7.20
N LEU A 59 -9.67 -5.35 8.26
CA LEU A 59 -8.52 -6.22 8.47
C LEU A 59 -8.55 -7.32 7.42
N LEU A 60 -7.62 -7.26 6.48
CA LEU A 60 -7.35 -8.34 5.54
C LEU A 60 -6.06 -9.04 5.98
N PRO A 61 -6.07 -10.34 6.32
CA PRO A 61 -4.87 -11.08 6.68
C PRO A 61 -4.06 -11.49 5.43
N ILE A 62 -3.91 -10.57 4.48
CA ILE A 62 -3.24 -10.80 3.19
C ILE A 62 -2.15 -9.73 3.05
N SER A 63 -0.99 -10.13 2.54
CA SER A 63 0.10 -9.23 2.19
C SER A 63 0.87 -9.79 1.00
N SER A 64 1.50 -8.92 0.20
CA SER A 64 2.33 -9.38 -0.91
C SER A 64 3.53 -10.19 -0.42
N THR A 65 4.06 -9.91 0.77
CA THR A 65 5.15 -10.70 1.37
C THR A 65 4.70 -12.13 1.63
N SER A 66 3.59 -12.32 2.37
CA SER A 66 3.05 -13.65 2.64
C SER A 66 2.63 -14.40 1.38
N ILE A 67 2.07 -13.72 0.37
CA ILE A 67 1.73 -14.33 -0.93
C ILE A 67 3.00 -14.84 -1.63
N ARG A 68 4.09 -14.05 -1.66
CA ARG A 68 5.34 -14.47 -2.29
C ARG A 68 6.00 -15.64 -1.55
N GLU A 69 5.95 -15.64 -0.21
CA GLU A 69 6.47 -16.73 0.62
C GLU A 69 5.70 -18.04 0.37
N SER A 70 4.36 -18.00 0.42
CA SER A 70 3.53 -19.17 0.11
C SER A 70 3.74 -19.65 -1.33
N ALA A 71 3.80 -18.74 -2.31
CA ALA A 71 4.07 -19.10 -3.70
C ALA A 71 5.45 -19.76 -3.88
N ALA A 72 6.48 -19.27 -3.19
CA ALA A 72 7.82 -19.85 -3.19
C ALA A 72 7.86 -21.24 -2.54
N ALA A 73 7.07 -21.44 -1.48
CA ALA A 73 6.91 -22.73 -0.80
C ALA A 73 6.03 -23.74 -1.56
N GLY A 74 5.48 -23.37 -2.71
CA GLY A 74 4.55 -24.21 -3.49
C GLY A 74 3.16 -24.33 -2.84
N GLU A 75 2.85 -23.49 -1.86
CA GLU A 75 1.54 -23.45 -1.22
C GLU A 75 0.49 -22.78 -2.11
N SER A 76 -0.77 -23.13 -1.87
CA SER A 76 -1.90 -22.53 -2.58
C SER A 76 -2.13 -21.09 -2.11
N ILE A 77 -1.98 -20.13 -3.03
CA ILE A 77 -2.38 -18.72 -2.85
C ILE A 77 -3.81 -18.44 -3.36
N ARG A 78 -4.57 -19.50 -3.68
CA ARG A 78 -5.98 -19.40 -4.05
C ARG A 78 -6.75 -18.68 -2.93
N GLN A 79 -7.70 -17.81 -3.31
CA GLN A 79 -8.46 -16.91 -2.41
C GLN A 79 -7.67 -15.71 -1.84
N GLN A 80 -6.34 -15.66 -2.00
CA GLN A 80 -5.55 -14.46 -1.66
C GLN A 80 -5.37 -13.53 -2.86
N VAL A 81 -5.46 -14.09 -4.06
CA VAL A 81 -5.36 -13.37 -5.34
C VAL A 81 -6.50 -13.78 -6.29
N PRO A 82 -6.84 -12.94 -7.28
CA PRO A 82 -7.74 -13.35 -8.35
C PRO A 82 -7.22 -14.59 -9.11
N PRO A 83 -8.10 -15.49 -9.60
CA PRO A 83 -7.67 -16.73 -10.28
C PRO A 83 -6.71 -16.51 -11.46
N GLY A 84 -6.89 -15.42 -12.23
CA GLY A 84 -5.99 -15.08 -13.32
C GLY A 84 -4.56 -14.73 -12.86
N VAL A 85 -4.42 -14.14 -11.67
CA VAL A 85 -3.12 -13.82 -11.08
C VAL A 85 -2.42 -15.09 -10.60
N GLU A 86 -3.14 -16.00 -9.94
CA GLU A 86 -2.61 -17.32 -9.54
C GLU A 86 -2.12 -18.11 -10.77
N ALA A 87 -2.94 -18.17 -11.83
CA ALA A 87 -2.57 -18.83 -13.08
C ALA A 87 -1.32 -18.21 -13.71
N TYR A 88 -1.22 -16.88 -13.71
CA TYR A 88 -0.06 -16.15 -14.25
C TYR A 88 1.22 -16.42 -13.45
N ILE A 89 1.16 -16.39 -12.12
CA ILE A 89 2.30 -16.69 -11.24
C ILE A 89 2.81 -18.10 -11.52
N ARG A 90 1.90 -19.09 -11.65
CA ARG A 90 2.27 -20.49 -11.93
C ARG A 90 2.87 -20.66 -13.32
N ALA A 91 2.25 -20.08 -14.35
CA ALA A 91 2.71 -20.20 -15.74
C ALA A 91 4.10 -19.60 -15.95
N ASN A 92 4.42 -18.52 -15.23
CA ASN A 92 5.70 -17.81 -15.35
C ASN A 92 6.71 -18.18 -14.26
N ARG A 93 6.39 -19.14 -13.38
CA ARG A 93 7.26 -19.53 -12.25
C ARG A 93 7.76 -18.33 -11.43
N LEU A 94 6.87 -17.37 -11.19
CA LEU A 94 7.21 -16.21 -10.37
C LEU A 94 7.39 -16.65 -8.91
N TYR A 95 8.40 -16.08 -8.24
CA TYR A 95 8.72 -16.31 -6.83
C TYR A 95 9.29 -17.70 -6.50
N THR A 96 9.39 -18.63 -7.44
CA THR A 96 9.97 -19.97 -7.23
C THR A 96 11.50 -20.00 -7.42
N GLY A 97 12.17 -18.85 -7.30
CA GLY A 97 13.59 -18.66 -7.66
C GLY A 97 14.56 -18.52 -6.49
N GLY A 98 14.15 -18.84 -5.26
CA GLY A 98 15.05 -18.91 -4.11
C GLY A 98 15.55 -20.34 -3.91
N ASN A 99 16.78 -20.62 -4.35
CA ASN A 99 17.52 -21.89 -4.26
C ASN A 99 16.90 -23.13 -4.92
N GLN A 100 17.36 -23.42 -6.13
CA GLN A 100 17.87 -24.76 -6.46
C GLN A 100 19.38 -24.67 -6.65
#